data_AF-A6JML9-F1
#
_entry.id   AF-A6JML9-F1
#
_cell.length_a   1.000
_cell.length_b   1.000
_cell.length_c   1.000
_cell.angle_alpha   90.00
_cell.angle_beta   90.00
_cell.angle_gamma   90.00
#
_symmetry.space_group_name_H-M   'P 1'
#
loop_
_entity.id
_entity.type
_entity.pdbx_description
1 polymer ?
#
loop_
_entity_poly.entity_id
_entity_poly.type
_entity_poly.pdbx_seq_one_letter_code
_entity_poly.pdbx_strand_id
1 'polypeptide(L)'
;MAGIEITEEMTMEQLEAMTGGEQLKAEGGYFGQIRNTKKSSQRLKDALLDHDLALPLCLLMAQQRNGVIFQEGGEKHLKLVGKLYDQCHDTLVQFGGFLASNLSTEDYIKRVPSIDVLCNEFHTPHDAAFFLSRPMYAHHISSKYDELKKSEKGSKQQHKVHKYITSCEMVMAPVHEAVVSLHVAKVWDDISPQFYATFWSLTMYDLAVPHTSYEREVNKLKVQMKAIDDNQEMV
;
A
#
# COMPACT_ATOMS: atom_id res chain seq x y z
N MET A 1 19.01 4.10 0.23
CA MET A 1 18.93 5.37 -0.55
C MET A 1 17.64 6.14 -0.34
N ALA A 2 16.49 5.48 -0.10
CA ALA A 2 15.21 6.17 0.14
C ALA A 2 14.79 6.27 1.62
N GLY A 3 15.41 5.51 2.53
CA GLY A 3 15.11 5.57 3.96
C GLY A 3 13.90 4.75 4.39
N ILE A 4 13.36 3.90 3.51
CA ILE A 4 12.34 2.90 3.86
C ILE A 4 13.07 1.70 4.42
N GLU A 5 12.81 1.37 5.68
CA GLU A 5 13.45 0.25 6.37
C GLU A 5 12.54 -0.98 6.34
N ILE A 6 13.16 -2.16 6.26
CA ILE A 6 12.46 -3.43 6.46
C ILE A 6 12.41 -3.63 7.98
N THR A 7 11.22 -3.79 8.53
CA THR A 7 11.06 -3.90 9.99
C THR A 7 10.94 -5.37 10.38
N GLU A 8 12.03 -5.94 10.90
CA GLU A 8 12.10 -7.36 11.26
C GLU A 8 11.58 -7.64 12.70
N GLU A 9 11.53 -6.62 13.57
CA GLU A 9 11.13 -6.77 14.99
C GLU A 9 10.27 -5.58 15.48
N MET A 10 8.98 -5.59 15.12
CA MET A 10 8.02 -4.59 15.61
C MET A 10 7.40 -5.00 16.95
N THR A 11 7.37 -4.07 17.89
CA THR A 11 6.54 -4.20 19.08
C THR A 11 5.06 -4.15 18.70
N MET A 12 4.20 -4.67 19.57
CA MET A 12 2.74 -4.61 19.35
C MET A 12 2.26 -3.16 19.20
N GLU A 13 2.82 -2.22 19.97
CA GLU A 13 2.46 -0.81 19.87
C GLU A 13 2.86 -0.21 18.51
N GLN A 14 4.03 -0.58 17.97
CA GLN A 14 4.46 -0.17 16.64
C GLN A 14 3.57 -0.79 15.56
N LEU A 15 3.20 -2.06 15.72
CA LEU A 15 2.29 -2.74 14.80
C LEU A 15 0.92 -2.07 14.74
N GLU A 16 0.36 -1.70 15.89
CA GLU A 16 -0.88 -0.94 15.96
C GLU A 16 -0.74 0.41 15.25
N ALA A 17 0.35 1.15 15.50
CA ALA A 17 0.60 2.44 14.85
C ALA A 17 0.71 2.30 13.31
N MET A 18 1.27 1.19 12.83
CA MET A 18 1.40 0.89 11.40
C MET A 18 0.06 0.59 10.70
N THR A 19 -1.01 0.35 11.45
CA THR A 19 -2.37 0.26 10.89
C THR A 19 -3.04 1.62 10.69
N GLY A 20 -2.44 2.71 11.17
CA GLY A 20 -2.98 4.06 11.06
C GLY A 20 -2.73 4.77 9.73
N GLY A 21 -3.09 6.04 9.71
CA GLY A 21 -2.72 6.96 8.63
C GLY A 21 -1.22 7.28 8.62
N GLU A 22 -0.76 7.95 7.57
CA GLU A 22 0.67 8.27 7.36
C GLU A 22 1.32 9.00 8.55
N GLN A 23 0.59 9.91 9.19
CA GLN A 23 1.08 10.64 10.36
C GLN A 23 1.36 9.71 11.55
N LEU A 24 0.43 8.79 11.86
CA LEU A 24 0.62 7.86 12.98
C LEU A 24 1.73 6.85 12.68
N LYS A 25 1.80 6.39 11.43
CA LYS A 25 2.90 5.54 10.95
C LYS A 25 4.26 6.24 11.14
N ALA A 26 4.35 7.52 10.80
CA ALA A 26 5.59 8.28 10.95
C ALA A 26 6.01 8.46 12.42
N GLU A 27 5.07 8.78 13.31
CA GLU A 27 5.37 9.08 14.72
C GLU A 27 5.51 7.83 15.60
N GLY A 28 4.61 6.86 15.44
CA GLY A 28 4.52 5.66 16.28
C GLY A 28 5.05 4.37 15.63
N GLY A 29 5.13 4.33 14.28
CA GLY A 29 5.62 3.17 13.54
C GLY A 29 7.14 3.13 13.40
N TYR A 30 7.80 4.29 13.28
CA TYR A 30 9.24 4.41 13.13
C TYR A 30 9.86 5.17 14.30
N PHE A 31 10.68 4.50 15.12
CA PHE A 31 11.47 5.16 16.18
C PHE A 31 12.82 5.70 15.67
N GLY A 32 13.15 5.47 14.40
CA GLY A 32 14.40 5.91 13.76
C GLY A 32 14.37 7.38 13.37
N GLN A 33 15.55 8.01 13.26
CA GLN A 33 15.66 9.35 12.69
C GLN A 33 15.10 9.36 11.27
N ILE A 34 14.15 10.26 10.99
CA ILE A 34 13.72 10.57 9.62
C ILE A 34 14.95 11.09 8.86
N ARG A 35 15.59 10.20 8.11
CA ARG A 35 16.76 10.55 7.30
C ARG A 35 16.29 11.44 6.14
N ASN A 36 16.98 12.56 5.91
CA ASN A 36 16.69 13.40 4.74
C ASN A 36 17.17 12.71 3.46
N THR A 37 16.31 11.89 2.87
CA THR A 37 16.57 11.10 1.67
C THR A 37 15.95 11.72 0.41
N LYS A 38 15.31 12.89 0.50
CA LYS A 38 14.56 13.49 -0.63
C LYS A 38 15.37 13.57 -1.92
N LYS A 39 16.61 14.07 -1.86
CA LYS A 39 17.47 14.22 -3.04
C LYS A 39 17.90 12.87 -3.62
N SER A 40 18.25 11.88 -2.79
CA SER A 40 18.66 10.55 -3.26
C SER A 40 17.47 9.74 -3.79
N SER A 41 16.31 9.83 -3.13
CA SER A 41 15.04 9.26 -3.60
C SER A 41 14.66 9.83 -4.96
N GLN A 42 14.76 11.15 -5.13
CA GLN A 42 14.46 11.80 -6.40
C GLN A 42 15.38 11.32 -7.53
N ARG A 43 16.71 11.25 -7.29
CA ARG A 43 17.65 10.71 -8.29
C ARG A 43 17.37 9.26 -8.66
N LEU A 44 17.04 8.42 -7.68
CA LEU A 44 16.67 7.02 -7.93
C LEU A 44 15.37 6.94 -8.73
N LYS A 45 14.37 7.74 -8.36
CA LYS A 45 13.11 7.84 -9.10
C LYS A 45 13.37 8.21 -10.56
N ASP A 46 14.12 9.27 -10.81
CA ASP A 46 14.39 9.75 -12.17
C ASP A 46 15.08 8.68 -13.01
N ALA A 47 16.12 8.02 -12.48
CA ALA A 47 16.78 6.91 -13.18
C ALA A 47 15.86 5.72 -13.47
N LEU A 48 14.91 5.40 -12.58
CA LEU A 48 13.94 4.34 -12.81
C LEU A 48 12.91 4.72 -13.88
N LEU A 49 12.51 5.98 -13.94
CA LEU A 49 11.55 6.48 -14.91
C LEU A 49 12.19 6.62 -16.30
N ASP A 50 13.44 7.08 -16.37
CA ASP A 50 14.18 7.26 -17.63
C ASP A 50 14.42 5.93 -18.37
N HIS A 51 14.44 4.81 -17.65
CA HIS A 51 14.65 3.47 -18.18
C HIS A 51 13.42 2.56 -18.12
N ASP A 52 12.24 3.09 -17.73
CA ASP A 52 11.00 2.33 -17.55
C ASP A 52 11.13 1.09 -16.64
N LEU A 53 12.02 1.16 -15.63
CA LEU A 53 12.33 0.04 -14.74
C LEU A 53 11.42 -0.07 -13.51
N ALA A 54 10.62 0.96 -13.22
CA ALA A 54 9.81 1.01 -12.01
C ALA A 54 8.86 -0.20 -11.87
N LEU A 55 8.01 -0.48 -12.87
CA LEU A 55 7.10 -1.62 -12.81
C LEU A 55 7.82 -2.96 -13.08
N PRO A 56 8.68 -3.12 -14.10
CA PRO A 56 9.34 -4.39 -14.38
C PRO A 56 10.10 -4.96 -13.17
N LEU A 57 10.77 -4.12 -12.38
CA LEU A 57 11.45 -4.58 -11.18
C LEU A 57 10.47 -5.12 -10.12
N CYS A 58 9.31 -4.47 -9.92
CA CYS A 58 8.26 -5.01 -9.04
C CYS A 58 7.77 -6.39 -9.51
N LEU A 59 7.51 -6.54 -10.82
CA LEU A 59 7.02 -7.79 -11.38
C LEU A 59 8.05 -8.91 -11.23
N LEU A 60 9.32 -8.63 -11.56
CA LEU A 60 10.40 -9.60 -11.43
C LEU A 60 10.61 -10.03 -9.97
N MET A 61 10.55 -9.09 -9.00
CA MET A 61 10.63 -9.45 -7.59
C MET A 61 9.47 -10.33 -7.13
N ALA A 62 8.24 -10.02 -7.59
CA ALA A 62 7.05 -10.80 -7.26
C ALA A 62 7.09 -12.22 -7.89
N GLN A 63 7.56 -12.33 -9.13
CA GLN A 63 7.76 -13.61 -9.81
C GLN A 63 8.89 -14.42 -9.17
N GLN A 64 10.04 -13.80 -8.92
CA GLN A 64 11.18 -14.48 -8.30
C GLN A 64 10.84 -15.00 -6.91
N ARG A 65 10.05 -14.25 -6.12
CA ARG A 65 9.54 -14.72 -4.83
C ARG A 65 8.89 -16.09 -4.94
N ASN A 66 7.99 -16.31 -5.90
CA ASN A 66 7.38 -17.63 -6.12
C ASN A 66 8.34 -18.61 -6.82
N GLY A 67 9.19 -18.13 -7.73
CA GLY A 67 10.19 -18.95 -8.44
C GLY A 67 11.19 -19.63 -7.48
N VAL A 68 11.58 -18.95 -6.41
CA VAL A 68 12.44 -19.49 -5.35
C VAL A 68 11.85 -20.78 -4.76
N ILE A 69 10.53 -20.84 -4.55
CA ILE A 69 9.85 -22.01 -4.00
C ILE A 69 9.61 -23.06 -5.08
N PHE A 70 8.98 -22.68 -6.20
CA PHE A 70 8.39 -23.65 -7.13
C PHE A 70 9.33 -24.08 -8.27
N GLN A 71 10.33 -23.26 -8.62
CA GLN A 71 11.25 -23.56 -9.72
C GLN A 71 12.63 -23.97 -9.20
N GLU A 72 13.15 -23.28 -8.18
CA GLU A 72 14.53 -23.47 -7.71
C GLU A 72 14.66 -24.29 -6.41
N GLY A 73 13.54 -24.56 -5.73
CA GLY A 73 13.55 -25.09 -4.35
C GLY A 73 13.82 -26.58 -4.21
N GLY A 74 13.68 -27.38 -5.27
CA GLY A 74 13.67 -28.85 -5.19
C GLY A 74 14.97 -29.49 -4.70
N GLU A 75 16.12 -28.88 -4.99
CA GLU A 75 17.45 -29.39 -4.60
C GLU A 75 18.14 -28.53 -3.52
N LYS A 76 17.56 -27.38 -3.18
CA LYS A 76 18.14 -26.42 -2.24
C LYS A 76 17.69 -26.72 -0.81
N HIS A 77 18.54 -26.43 0.17
CA HIS A 77 18.18 -26.59 1.58
C HIS A 77 17.02 -25.66 1.95
N LEU A 78 15.97 -26.20 2.60
CA LEU A 78 14.72 -25.47 2.89
C LEU A 78 14.94 -24.13 3.62
N LYS A 79 15.88 -24.07 4.57
CA LYS A 79 16.22 -22.82 5.27
C LYS A 79 16.73 -21.72 4.33
N LEU A 80 17.48 -22.08 3.29
CA LEU A 80 17.96 -21.12 2.29
C LEU A 80 16.80 -20.65 1.42
N VAL A 81 15.94 -21.58 0.98
CA VAL A 81 14.74 -21.26 0.18
C VAL A 81 13.83 -20.29 0.93
N GLY A 82 13.53 -20.55 2.21
CA GLY A 82 12.74 -19.65 3.04
C GLY A 82 13.37 -18.26 3.17
N LYS A 83 14.68 -18.21 3.48
CA LYS A 83 15.39 -16.92 3.57
C LYS A 83 15.34 -16.11 2.27
N LEU A 84 15.53 -16.75 1.12
CA LEU A 84 15.47 -16.08 -0.18
C LEU A 84 14.06 -15.60 -0.51
N TYR A 85 13.03 -16.38 -0.14
CA TYR A 85 11.64 -15.99 -0.29
C TYR A 85 11.33 -14.72 0.52
N ASP A 86 11.69 -14.72 1.81
CA ASP A 86 11.46 -13.58 2.72
C ASP A 86 12.19 -12.33 2.19
N GLN A 87 13.45 -12.47 1.78
CA GLN A 87 14.21 -11.36 1.19
C GLN A 87 13.57 -10.79 -0.08
N CYS A 88 13.04 -11.64 -0.96
CA CYS A 88 12.32 -11.17 -2.16
C CYS A 88 11.03 -10.44 -1.77
N HIS A 89 10.30 -10.96 -0.79
CA HIS A 89 9.08 -10.34 -0.27
C HIS A 89 9.36 -8.97 0.33
N ASP A 90 10.34 -8.88 1.24
CA ASP A 90 10.70 -7.63 1.91
C ASP A 90 11.20 -6.58 0.94
N THR A 91 12.01 -6.98 -0.04
CA THR A 91 12.50 -6.08 -1.09
C THR A 91 11.34 -5.58 -1.97
N LEU A 92 10.37 -6.44 -2.31
CA LEU A 92 9.18 -6.07 -3.05
C LEU A 92 8.34 -5.04 -2.28
N VAL A 93 8.08 -5.27 -1.00
CA VAL A 93 7.29 -4.36 -0.15
C VAL A 93 8.01 -3.03 0.03
N GLN A 94 9.32 -3.06 0.31
CA GLN A 94 10.15 -1.86 0.45
C GLN A 94 10.16 -1.04 -0.84
N PHE A 95 10.34 -1.68 -2.00
CA PHE A 95 10.36 -0.99 -3.29
C PHE A 95 8.97 -0.50 -3.71
N GLY A 96 7.92 -1.29 -3.50
CA GLY A 96 6.54 -0.85 -3.76
C GLY A 96 6.15 0.35 -2.90
N GLY A 97 6.55 0.36 -1.61
CA GLY A 97 6.41 1.52 -0.73
C GLY A 97 7.19 2.74 -1.23
N PHE A 98 8.42 2.53 -1.71
CA PHE A 98 9.21 3.60 -2.33
C PHE A 98 8.48 4.22 -3.51
N LEU A 99 7.93 3.40 -4.40
CA LEU A 99 7.21 3.88 -5.56
C LEU A 99 5.95 4.64 -5.15
N ALA A 100 5.15 4.08 -4.24
CA ALA A 100 3.90 4.70 -3.78
C ALA A 100 4.13 6.06 -3.10
N SER A 101 5.24 6.24 -2.36
CA SER A 101 5.53 7.50 -1.66
C SER A 101 6.26 8.55 -2.51
N ASN A 102 6.98 8.17 -3.58
CA ASN A 102 7.84 9.10 -4.33
C ASN A 102 7.37 9.36 -5.76
N LEU A 103 6.55 8.49 -6.37
CA LEU A 103 5.96 8.77 -7.67
C LEU A 103 4.73 9.66 -7.51
N SER A 104 4.50 10.50 -8.52
CA SER A 104 3.21 11.17 -8.63
C SER A 104 2.12 10.13 -8.90
N THR A 105 0.89 10.42 -8.47
CA THR A 105 -0.22 9.49 -8.68
C THR A 105 -0.47 9.23 -10.17
N GLU A 106 -0.33 10.25 -11.01
CA GLU A 106 -0.45 10.12 -12.47
C GLU A 106 0.64 9.22 -13.07
N ASP A 107 1.89 9.38 -12.63
CA ASP A 107 3.00 8.55 -13.12
C ASP A 107 2.85 7.10 -12.73
N TYR A 108 2.29 6.85 -11.54
CA TYR A 108 2.01 5.51 -11.04
C TYR A 108 0.89 4.84 -11.84
N ILE A 109 -0.24 5.52 -12.02
CA ILE A 109 -1.42 5.02 -12.75
C ILE A 109 -1.09 4.72 -14.21
N LYS A 110 -0.29 5.55 -14.87
CA LYS A 110 0.12 5.31 -16.27
C LYS A 110 0.93 4.03 -16.46
N ARG A 111 1.59 3.56 -15.41
CA ARG A 111 2.53 2.44 -15.47
C ARG A 111 1.91 1.13 -15.03
N VAL A 112 1.07 1.14 -13.99
CA VAL A 112 0.45 -0.09 -13.47
C VAL A 112 -0.73 -0.49 -14.36
N PRO A 113 -0.68 -1.65 -15.05
CA PRO A 113 -1.78 -2.13 -15.88
C PRO A 113 -2.93 -2.67 -15.03
N SER A 114 -4.01 -3.09 -15.68
CA SER A 114 -5.16 -3.68 -14.99
C SER A 114 -4.79 -4.98 -14.26
N ILE A 115 -5.59 -5.33 -13.24
CA ILE A 115 -5.36 -6.53 -12.44
C ILE A 115 -5.37 -7.82 -13.27
N ASP A 116 -6.21 -7.89 -14.30
CA ASP A 116 -6.29 -9.02 -15.23
C ASP A 116 -4.96 -9.21 -15.97
N VAL A 117 -4.38 -8.14 -16.51
CA VAL A 117 -3.07 -8.19 -17.20
C VAL A 117 -1.95 -8.57 -16.24
N LEU A 118 -1.93 -8.02 -15.02
CA LEU A 118 -0.92 -8.35 -14.00
C LEU A 118 -0.92 -9.85 -13.65
N CYS A 119 -2.10 -10.44 -13.51
CA CYS A 119 -2.23 -11.83 -13.07
C CYS A 119 -2.18 -12.82 -14.25
N ASN A 120 -2.85 -12.54 -15.37
CA ASN A 120 -2.97 -13.48 -16.50
C ASN A 120 -1.80 -13.38 -17.49
N GLU A 121 -1.33 -12.18 -17.82
CA GLU A 121 -0.21 -12.01 -18.77
C GLU A 121 1.15 -12.04 -18.06
N PHE A 122 1.29 -11.28 -16.97
CA PHE A 122 2.55 -11.22 -16.22
C PHE A 122 2.67 -12.30 -15.15
N HIS A 123 1.66 -13.15 -14.95
CA HIS A 123 1.70 -14.23 -13.94
C HIS A 123 2.11 -13.74 -12.54
N THR A 124 1.74 -12.51 -12.21
CA THR A 124 2.04 -11.91 -10.92
C THR A 124 1.14 -12.55 -9.86
N PRO A 125 1.68 -12.93 -8.69
CA PRO A 125 0.86 -13.39 -7.59
C PRO A 125 -0.22 -12.38 -7.22
N HIS A 126 -1.44 -12.84 -6.94
CA HIS A 126 -2.60 -11.99 -6.66
C HIS A 126 -2.33 -10.97 -5.54
N ASP A 127 -1.68 -11.39 -4.46
CA ASP A 127 -1.33 -10.54 -3.33
C ASP A 127 -0.41 -9.37 -3.76
N ALA A 128 0.58 -9.65 -4.61
CA ALA A 128 1.49 -8.63 -5.14
C ALA A 128 0.79 -7.73 -6.18
N ALA A 129 -0.06 -8.30 -7.03
CA ALA A 129 -0.79 -7.54 -8.05
C ALA A 129 -1.76 -6.53 -7.41
N PHE A 130 -2.49 -6.93 -6.36
CA PHE A 130 -3.34 -6.03 -5.60
C PHE A 130 -2.53 -5.03 -4.76
N PHE A 131 -1.42 -5.45 -4.16
CA PHE A 131 -0.51 -4.53 -3.47
C PHE A 131 -0.07 -3.36 -4.36
N LEU A 132 0.28 -3.62 -5.61
CA LEU A 132 0.64 -2.60 -6.60
C LEU A 132 -0.57 -1.80 -7.11
N SER A 133 -1.76 -2.40 -7.19
CA SER A 133 -2.93 -1.71 -7.75
C SER A 133 -3.69 -0.83 -6.74
N ARG A 134 -3.50 -1.06 -5.44
CA ARG A 134 -4.20 -0.36 -4.34
C ARG A 134 -4.12 1.18 -4.41
N PRO A 135 -2.94 1.81 -4.58
CA PRO A 135 -2.85 3.27 -4.63
C PRO A 135 -3.67 3.88 -5.79
N MET A 136 -3.74 3.17 -6.92
CA MET A 136 -4.55 3.58 -8.08
C MET A 136 -6.04 3.56 -7.73
N TYR A 137 -6.54 2.49 -7.11
CA TYR A 137 -7.96 2.39 -6.74
C TYR A 137 -8.35 3.48 -5.74
N ALA A 138 -7.55 3.69 -4.69
CA ALA A 138 -7.80 4.73 -3.69
C ALA A 138 -7.88 6.12 -4.34
N HIS A 139 -6.97 6.42 -5.28
CA HIS A 139 -6.98 7.69 -6.00
C HIS A 139 -8.21 7.85 -6.90
N HIS A 140 -8.52 6.83 -7.72
CA HIS A 140 -9.69 6.87 -8.60
C HIS A 140 -11.00 7.06 -7.81
N ILE A 141 -11.14 6.37 -6.67
CA ILE A 141 -12.30 6.51 -5.79
C ILE A 141 -12.39 7.94 -5.25
N SER A 142 -11.29 8.49 -4.74
CA SER A 142 -11.26 9.86 -4.22
C SER A 142 -11.57 10.90 -5.29
N SER A 143 -11.00 10.76 -6.49
CA SER A 143 -11.26 11.67 -7.61
C SER A 143 -12.73 11.65 -8.01
N LYS A 144 -13.31 10.44 -8.13
CA LYS A 144 -14.73 10.27 -8.47
C LYS A 144 -15.65 10.84 -7.39
N TYR A 145 -15.28 10.66 -6.13
CA TYR A 145 -16.01 11.24 -5.01
C TYR A 145 -16.03 12.77 -5.05
N ASP A 146 -14.89 13.40 -5.34
CA ASP A 146 -14.78 14.85 -5.45
C ASP A 146 -15.58 15.42 -6.65
N GLU A 147 -15.65 14.69 -7.77
CA GLU A 147 -16.52 15.02 -8.90
C GLU A 147 -18.00 15.02 -8.48
N LEU A 148 -18.48 13.96 -7.84
CA LEU A 148 -19.87 13.83 -7.37
C LEU A 148 -20.24 14.80 -6.24
N LYS A 149 -19.24 15.27 -5.49
CA LYS A 149 -19.41 16.31 -4.48
C LYS A 149 -19.60 17.69 -5.13
N LYS A 150 -18.90 17.97 -6.23
CA LYS A 150 -19.01 19.26 -6.96
C LYS A 150 -20.32 19.38 -7.76
N SER A 151 -20.87 18.27 -8.24
CA SER A 151 -22.09 18.26 -9.06
C SER A 151 -23.38 18.59 -8.31
N GLU A 152 -23.42 18.52 -6.97
CA GLU A 152 -24.61 18.81 -6.17
C GLU A 152 -24.35 19.81 -5.03
N LYS A 153 -25.09 20.92 -5.01
CA LYS A 153 -25.04 21.92 -3.95
C LYS A 153 -26.03 21.59 -2.83
N GLY A 154 -25.52 21.05 -1.72
CA GLY A 154 -26.27 20.82 -0.47
C GLY A 154 -25.96 19.45 0.11
N SER A 155 -25.38 19.36 1.32
CA SER A 155 -24.91 18.06 1.82
C SER A 155 -25.25 17.84 3.29
N LYS A 156 -26.35 17.12 3.54
CA LYS A 156 -26.53 16.38 4.80
C LYS A 156 -25.51 15.22 4.85
N GLN A 157 -25.11 14.78 6.04
CA GLN A 157 -24.11 13.71 6.25
C GLN A 157 -24.44 12.41 5.48
N GLN A 158 -25.72 12.05 5.40
CA GLN A 158 -26.21 10.85 4.71
C GLN A 158 -25.93 10.86 3.19
N HIS A 159 -25.91 12.05 2.56
CA HIS A 159 -25.54 12.19 1.15
C HIS A 159 -24.04 11.98 0.91
N LYS A 160 -23.17 12.24 1.91
CA LYS A 160 -21.73 12.02 1.76
C LYS A 160 -21.39 10.54 1.69
N VAL A 161 -22.02 9.73 2.54
CA VAL A 161 -21.81 8.27 2.57
C VAL A 161 -22.28 7.65 1.25
N HIS A 162 -23.49 8.01 0.80
CA HIS A 162 -24.01 7.49 -0.46
C HIS A 162 -23.11 7.83 -1.66
N LYS A 163 -22.63 9.08 -1.75
CA LYS A 163 -21.69 9.50 -2.80
C LYS A 163 -20.40 8.69 -2.80
N TYR A 164 -19.86 8.38 -1.62
CA TYR A 164 -18.67 7.57 -1.49
C TYR A 164 -18.92 6.14 -1.97
N ILE A 165 -20.03 5.52 -1.56
CA ILE A 165 -20.43 4.18 -2.00
C ILE A 165 -20.55 4.14 -3.53
N THR A 166 -21.28 5.09 -4.13
CA THR A 166 -21.41 5.18 -5.59
C THR A 166 -20.06 5.35 -6.29
N SER A 167 -19.15 6.14 -5.72
CA SER A 167 -17.79 6.32 -6.26
C SER A 167 -17.01 5.00 -6.25
N CYS A 168 -17.07 4.27 -5.13
CA CYS A 168 -16.46 2.94 -5.01
C CYS A 168 -17.04 1.96 -6.02
N GLU A 169 -18.37 1.89 -6.15
CA GLU A 169 -19.05 1.00 -7.10
C GLU A 169 -18.61 1.29 -8.54
N MET A 170 -18.56 2.56 -8.95
CA MET A 170 -18.15 2.94 -10.30
C MET A 170 -16.70 2.58 -10.63
N VAL A 171 -15.78 2.73 -9.66
CA VAL A 171 -14.35 2.42 -9.88
C VAL A 171 -14.08 0.92 -9.78
N MET A 172 -14.74 0.22 -8.86
CA MET A 172 -14.50 -1.19 -8.59
C MET A 172 -15.28 -2.13 -9.51
N ALA A 173 -16.38 -1.70 -10.13
CA ALA A 173 -17.13 -2.51 -11.11
C ALA A 173 -16.25 -3.18 -12.19
N PRO A 174 -15.39 -2.45 -12.94
CA PRO A 174 -14.50 -3.09 -13.92
C PRO A 174 -13.48 -4.05 -13.27
N VAL A 175 -13.07 -3.78 -12.03
CA VAL A 175 -12.18 -4.67 -11.27
C VAL A 175 -12.91 -5.96 -10.91
N HIS A 176 -14.19 -5.89 -10.52
CA HIS A 176 -15.03 -7.05 -10.22
C HIS A 176 -15.18 -7.98 -11.42
N GLU A 177 -15.34 -7.41 -12.62
CA GLU A 177 -15.42 -8.18 -13.86
C GLU A 177 -14.06 -8.80 -14.21
N ALA A 178 -12.98 -8.02 -14.08
CA ALA A 178 -11.62 -8.45 -14.36
C ALA A 178 -11.16 -9.62 -13.47
N VAL A 179 -11.56 -9.67 -12.19
CA VAL A 179 -11.11 -10.75 -11.30
C VAL A 179 -11.76 -12.10 -11.60
N VAL A 180 -12.89 -12.15 -12.32
CA VAL A 180 -13.61 -13.40 -12.61
C VAL A 180 -12.74 -14.38 -13.41
N SER A 181 -11.90 -13.86 -14.31
CA SER A 181 -10.98 -14.65 -15.14
C SER A 181 -9.86 -15.32 -14.34
N LEU A 182 -9.56 -14.81 -13.13
CA LEU A 182 -8.40 -15.22 -12.35
C LEU A 182 -8.58 -16.57 -11.68
N HIS A 183 -9.82 -17.00 -11.45
CA HIS A 183 -10.13 -18.25 -10.76
C HIS A 183 -11.14 -19.08 -11.56
N VAL A 184 -11.11 -20.40 -11.34
CA VAL A 184 -12.07 -21.30 -11.96
C VAL A 184 -13.49 -21.03 -11.48
N ALA A 185 -14.49 -21.25 -12.34
CA ALA A 185 -15.90 -20.92 -12.07
C ALA A 185 -16.41 -21.47 -10.71
N LYS A 186 -15.96 -22.66 -10.32
CA LYS A 186 -16.34 -23.29 -9.04
C LYS A 186 -15.99 -22.45 -7.81
N VAL A 187 -14.92 -21.66 -7.85
CA VAL A 187 -14.57 -20.77 -6.72
C VAL A 187 -15.64 -19.69 -6.53
N TRP A 188 -16.25 -19.24 -7.62
CA TRP A 188 -17.28 -18.20 -7.59
C TRP A 188 -18.65 -18.70 -7.14
N ASP A 189 -18.83 -20.02 -7.01
CA ASP A 189 -20.01 -20.60 -6.35
C ASP A 189 -19.94 -20.41 -4.83
N ASP A 190 -18.73 -20.33 -4.25
CA ASP A 190 -18.51 -20.22 -2.80
C ASP A 190 -18.27 -18.76 -2.34
N ILE A 191 -17.62 -17.93 -3.18
CA ILE A 191 -17.33 -16.53 -2.87
C ILE A 191 -17.75 -15.60 -4.02
N SER A 192 -18.17 -14.38 -3.70
CA SER A 192 -18.49 -13.40 -4.74
C SER A 192 -17.24 -12.68 -5.26
N PRO A 193 -17.14 -12.39 -6.58
CA PRO A 193 -16.06 -11.57 -7.15
C PRO A 193 -15.95 -10.20 -6.49
N GLN A 194 -17.08 -9.61 -6.10
CA GLN A 194 -17.14 -8.33 -5.40
C GLN A 194 -16.47 -8.42 -4.02
N PHE A 195 -16.76 -9.47 -3.25
CA PHE A 195 -16.12 -9.69 -1.96
C PHE A 195 -14.61 -9.89 -2.12
N TYR A 196 -14.19 -10.71 -3.08
CA TYR A 196 -12.78 -10.97 -3.35
C TYR A 196 -12.01 -9.69 -3.68
N ALA A 197 -12.48 -8.91 -4.66
CA ALA A 197 -11.83 -7.69 -5.08
C ALA A 197 -11.83 -6.63 -3.95
N THR A 198 -12.95 -6.52 -3.22
CA THR A 198 -13.03 -5.62 -2.06
C THR A 198 -11.98 -6.00 -1.02
N PHE A 199 -11.95 -7.27 -0.60
CA PHE A 199 -11.00 -7.79 0.38
C PHE A 199 -9.55 -7.47 0.00
N TRP A 200 -9.15 -7.74 -1.24
CA TRP A 200 -7.78 -7.48 -1.68
C TRP A 200 -7.47 -6.01 -1.94
N SER A 201 -8.47 -5.17 -2.24
CA SER A 201 -8.28 -3.73 -2.46
C SER A 201 -8.17 -2.91 -1.16
N LEU A 202 -8.69 -3.42 -0.05
CA LEU A 202 -8.63 -2.73 1.23
C LEU A 202 -7.29 -2.89 1.94
N THR A 203 -6.98 -1.94 2.81
CA THR A 203 -5.88 -1.97 3.76
C THR A 203 -6.41 -1.99 5.19
N MET A 204 -5.55 -2.29 6.18
CA MET A 204 -5.95 -2.33 7.59
C MET A 204 -6.59 -1.03 8.07
N TYR A 205 -6.10 0.12 7.58
CA TYR A 205 -6.62 1.43 7.97
C TYR A 205 -8.06 1.67 7.50
N ASP A 206 -8.47 1.02 6.40
CA ASP A 206 -9.82 1.12 5.86
C ASP A 206 -10.83 0.30 6.68
N LEU A 207 -10.35 -0.70 7.42
CA LEU A 207 -11.18 -1.62 8.21
C LEU A 207 -11.35 -1.16 9.65
N ALA A 208 -10.28 -0.62 10.26
CA ALA A 208 -10.31 -0.18 11.65
C ALA A 208 -9.36 0.99 11.88
N VAL A 209 -9.85 2.00 12.59
CA VAL A 209 -9.03 3.13 13.02
C VAL A 209 -8.41 2.81 14.39
N PRO A 210 -7.07 2.81 14.54
CA PRO A 210 -6.40 2.49 15.81
C PRO A 210 -6.47 3.68 16.79
N HIS A 211 -7.65 3.94 17.34
CA HIS A 211 -7.92 5.08 18.22
C HIS A 211 -6.97 5.17 19.41
N THR A 212 -6.70 4.04 20.07
CA THR A 212 -5.80 3.95 21.23
C THR A 212 -4.38 4.39 20.89
N SER A 213 -3.87 4.01 19.71
CA SER A 213 -2.55 4.39 19.24
C SER A 213 -2.47 5.89 18.90
N TYR A 214 -3.52 6.46 18.30
CA TYR A 214 -3.61 7.91 18.09
C TYR A 214 -3.60 8.68 19.42
N GLU A 215 -4.38 8.24 20.40
CA GLU A 215 -4.42 8.88 21.72
C GLU A 215 -3.07 8.81 22.44
N ARG A 216 -2.40 7.65 22.39
CA ARG A 216 -1.05 7.45 22.94
C ARG A 216 -0.07 8.48 22.38
N GLU A 217 -0.05 8.63 21.06
CA GLU A 217 0.94 9.49 20.40
C GLU A 217 0.61 10.99 20.51
N VAL A 218 -0.68 11.34 20.52
CA VAL A 218 -1.11 12.70 20.86
C VAL A 218 -0.70 13.08 22.29
N ASN A 219 -0.84 12.17 23.26
CA ASN A 219 -0.45 12.44 24.64
C ASN A 219 1.07 12.57 24.77
N LYS A 220 1.85 11.74 24.09
CA LYS A 220 3.31 11.85 24.03
C LYS A 220 3.76 13.20 23.48
N LEU A 221 3.17 13.66 22.38
CA LEU A 221 3.45 14.99 21.81
C LEU A 221 3.08 16.12 22.77
N LYS A 222 1.92 16.05 23.45
CA LYS A 222 1.53 17.06 24.46
C LYS A 222 2.53 17.15 25.62
N VAL A 223 3.04 16.01 26.08
CA VAL A 223 4.07 15.98 27.14
C VAL A 223 5.37 16.61 26.66
N GLN A 224 5.80 16.34 25.42
CA GLN A 224 6.98 16.97 24.82
C GLN A 224 6.83 18.49 24.66
N MET A 225 5.66 18.95 24.20
CA MET A 225 5.36 20.38 24.08
C MET A 225 5.45 21.07 25.44
N LYS A 226 4.86 20.48 26.48
CA LYS A 226 4.94 21.02 27.84
C LYS A 226 6.37 21.08 28.36
N ALA A 227 7.17 20.03 28.12
CA ALA A 227 8.57 20.01 28.53
C ALA A 227 9.42 21.09 27.84
N ILE A 228 9.08 21.44 26.59
CA ILE A 228 9.72 22.55 25.85
C ILE A 228 9.33 23.90 26.47
N ASP A 229 8.05 24.13 26.76
CA ASP A 229 7.56 25.37 27.36
C ASP A 229 8.13 25.60 28.77
N ASP A 230 8.31 24.52 29.54
CA ASP A 230 8.89 24.56 30.90
C ASP A 230 10.42 24.80 30.88
N ASN A 231 11.09 24.67 29.73
CA ASN A 231 12.54 24.77 29.62
C ASN A 231 13.02 26.22 29.44
N GLN A 232 13.29 26.90 30.56
CA GLN A 232 13.67 28.32 30.62
C GLN A 232 15.04 28.68 30.00
N GLU A 233 15.84 27.71 29.57
CA GLU A 233 17.14 27.96 28.91
C GLU A 233 17.03 28.35 27.42
N MET A 234 15.83 28.37 26.84
CA MET A 234 15.59 28.76 25.44
C MET A 234 15.01 30.18 25.25
N VAL A 235 14.99 31.01 26.30
CA VAL A 235 14.60 32.44 26.23
C VAL A 235 15.80 33.35 26.45
#